data_AF-A0AA41V5F8-F1
#
_entry.id   AF-A0AA41V5F8-F1
#
_cell.length_a   1.000
_cell.length_b   1.000
_cell.length_c   1.000
_cell.angle_alpha   90.00
_cell.angle_beta   90.00
_cell.angle_gamma   90.00
#
_symmetry.space_group_name_H-M   'P 1'
#
loop_
_entity.id
_entity.type
_entity.pdbx_description
1 polymer ?
#
loop_
_entity_poly.entity_id
_entity_poly.type
_entity_poly.pdbx_seq_one_letter_code
_entity_poly.pdbx_strand_id
1 'polypeptide(L)'
;EKWPTTLILLITPPPIDEDGRIRHPFGDSSSGLPERTNEAAGAYAKACVEVADECGVIGVDLWTKMQQCPNWEKSCLSDGLHLTPNGNKIVYEEVIKKLTKEGLNVETLSADLPLLSQIDPCDPLKAFQN
;
A
#
# COMPACT_ATOMS: atom_id res chain seq x y z
N GLU A 1 25.21 5.87 2.77
CA GLU A 1 23.95 5.99 1.99
C GLU A 1 23.45 7.42 2.01
N LYS A 2 22.64 7.83 1.03
CA LYS A 2 22.15 9.23 0.93
C LYS A 2 21.10 9.58 2.00
N TRP A 3 20.37 8.61 2.55
CA TRP A 3 19.29 8.83 3.52
C TRP A 3 19.25 7.71 4.59
N PRO A 4 20.14 7.76 5.60
CA PRO A 4 20.33 6.66 6.55
C PRO A 4 19.16 6.43 7.51
N THR A 5 18.20 7.36 7.57
CA THR A 5 17.02 7.30 8.45
C THR A 5 15.73 7.04 7.67
N THR A 6 15.81 6.76 6.37
CA THR A 6 14.62 6.47 5.57
C THR A 6 14.02 5.13 5.97
N LEU A 7 12.73 5.16 6.32
CA LEU A 7 11.95 3.94 6.54
C LEU A 7 11.57 3.33 5.19
N ILE A 8 11.86 2.04 5.04
CA ILE A 8 11.57 1.25 3.84
C ILE A 8 10.44 0.27 4.17
N LEU A 9 9.38 0.31 3.37
CA LEU A 9 8.27 -0.64 3.43
C LEU A 9 8.22 -1.43 2.12
N LEU A 10 8.14 -2.76 2.24
CA LEU A 10 7.83 -3.65 1.12
C LEU A 10 6.37 -4.09 1.24
N ILE A 11 5.62 -3.93 0.16
CA ILE A 11 4.21 -4.29 0.08
C ILE A 11 4.09 -5.46 -0.89
N THR A 12 3.48 -6.57 -0.44
CA THR A 12 3.26 -7.72 -1.31
C THR A 12 2.24 -7.38 -2.41
N PRO A 13 2.25 -8.07 -3.56
CA PRO A 13 1.11 -8.02 -4.46
C PRO A 13 -0.19 -8.41 -3.71
N PRO A 14 -1.35 -7.82 -4.05
CA PRO A 14 -2.65 -8.29 -3.58
C PRO A 14 -2.99 -9.66 -4.20
N PRO A 15 -4.01 -10.37 -3.69
CA PRO A 15 -4.50 -11.58 -4.35
C PRO A 15 -5.12 -11.27 -5.71
N ILE A 16 -5.25 -12.29 -6.56
CA ILE A 16 -5.82 -12.17 -7.91
C ILE A 16 -7.14 -12.92 -7.99
N ASP A 17 -8.19 -12.27 -8.46
CA ASP A 17 -9.45 -12.93 -8.82
C ASP A 17 -9.38 -13.39 -10.27
N GLU A 18 -9.08 -14.68 -10.44
CA GLU A 18 -8.86 -15.32 -11.74
C GLU A 18 -10.09 -15.24 -12.66
N ASP A 19 -11.31 -15.35 -12.12
CA ASP A 19 -12.55 -15.16 -12.88
C ASP A 19 -12.70 -13.72 -13.38
N GLY A 20 -12.22 -12.75 -12.59
CA GLY A 20 -12.08 -11.36 -13.01
C GLY A 20 -11.07 -11.22 -14.14
N ARG A 21 -9.89 -11.87 -14.03
CA ARG A 21 -8.85 -11.82 -15.06
C ARG A 21 -9.26 -12.47 -16.38
N ILE A 22 -10.08 -13.53 -16.36
CA ILE A 22 -10.63 -14.14 -17.58
C ILE A 22 -11.58 -13.15 -18.29
N ARG A 23 -12.38 -12.38 -17.54
CA ARG A 23 -13.35 -11.42 -18.11
C ARG A 23 -12.70 -10.10 -18.55
N HIS A 24 -11.58 -9.73 -17.93
CA HIS A 24 -10.90 -8.46 -18.16
C HIS A 24 -9.39 -8.65 -18.44
N PRO A 25 -8.99 -9.53 -19.37
CA PRO A 25 -7.60 -9.90 -19.55
C PRO A 25 -6.71 -8.72 -19.95
N PHE A 26 -5.41 -8.85 -19.71
CA PHE A 26 -4.44 -7.89 -20.22
C PHE A 26 -4.13 -8.26 -21.67
N GLY A 27 -4.53 -7.40 -22.61
CA GLY A 27 -4.43 -7.69 -24.04
C GLY A 27 -5.38 -8.81 -24.49
N ASP A 28 -5.13 -9.36 -25.68
CA ASP A 28 -5.94 -10.43 -26.25
C ASP A 28 -5.55 -11.80 -25.67
N SER A 29 -6.31 -12.30 -24.68
CA SER A 29 -6.17 -13.67 -24.18
C SER A 29 -7.18 -14.59 -24.85
N SER A 30 -6.75 -15.34 -25.86
CA SER A 30 -7.59 -16.32 -26.57
C SER A 30 -7.64 -17.70 -25.91
N SER A 31 -6.94 -17.90 -24.78
CA SER A 31 -6.82 -19.21 -24.12
C SER A 31 -8.02 -19.56 -23.22
N GLY A 32 -8.83 -18.56 -22.84
CA GLY A 32 -9.87 -18.73 -21.81
C GLY A 32 -9.32 -18.97 -20.39
N LEU A 33 -8.00 -18.81 -20.21
CA LEU A 33 -7.32 -18.92 -18.92
C LEU A 33 -6.90 -17.53 -18.42
N PRO A 34 -6.81 -17.34 -17.09
CA PRO A 34 -6.35 -16.08 -16.53
C PRO A 34 -4.85 -15.90 -16.84
N GLU A 35 -4.47 -14.71 -17.30
CA GLU A 35 -3.06 -14.37 -17.59
C GLU A 35 -2.22 -14.14 -16.32
N ARG A 36 -2.89 -14.03 -15.16
CA ARG A 36 -2.31 -13.94 -13.82
C ARG A 36 -3.07 -14.86 -12.89
N THR A 37 -2.38 -15.62 -12.06
CA THR A 37 -2.99 -16.54 -11.09
C THR A 37 -2.79 -16.06 -9.66
N ASN A 38 -3.71 -16.43 -8.78
CA ASN A 38 -3.58 -16.13 -7.36
C ASN A 38 -2.43 -16.92 -6.72
N GLU A 39 -2.16 -18.13 -7.23
CA GLU A 39 -1.01 -18.95 -6.82
C GLU A 39 0.32 -18.23 -7.10
N ALA A 40 0.50 -17.69 -8.31
CA ALA A 40 1.70 -16.94 -8.65
C ALA A 40 1.83 -15.67 -7.79
N ALA A 41 0.73 -14.94 -7.58
CA ALA A 41 0.72 -13.79 -6.68
C ALA A 41 1.15 -14.18 -5.25
N GLY A 42 0.68 -15.32 -4.74
CA GLY A 42 1.07 -15.85 -3.43
C GLY A 42 2.56 -16.20 -3.34
N ALA A 43 3.13 -16.78 -4.39
CA ALA A 43 4.57 -17.08 -4.45
C ALA A 43 5.43 -15.80 -4.37
N TYR A 44 5.05 -14.75 -5.12
CA TYR A 44 5.73 -13.45 -5.05
C TYR A 44 5.48 -12.71 -3.72
N ALA A 45 4.29 -12.86 -3.13
CA ALA A 45 3.98 -12.31 -1.82
C ALA A 45 4.88 -12.92 -0.74
N LYS A 46 5.03 -14.24 -0.74
CA LYS A 46 5.94 -14.96 0.16
C LYS A 46 7.38 -14.46 0.00
N ALA A 47 7.89 -14.41 -1.23
CA ALA A 47 9.25 -13.93 -1.50
C ALA A 47 9.46 -12.47 -1.05
N CYS A 48 8.46 -11.60 -1.22
CA CYS A 48 8.51 -10.20 -0.77
C CYS A 48 8.62 -10.10 0.76
N VAL A 49 7.86 -10.93 1.50
CA VAL A 49 7.95 -11.00 2.97
C VAL A 49 9.31 -11.52 3.42
N GLU A 50 9.82 -12.59 2.79
CA GLU A 50 11.15 -13.15 3.10
C GLU A 50 12.25 -12.09 2.90
N VAL A 51 12.21 -11.33 1.80
CA VAL A 51 13.16 -10.22 1.57
C VAL A 51 13.03 -9.12 2.60
N ALA A 52 11.80 -8.77 3.02
CA ALA A 52 11.59 -7.77 4.06
C ALA A 52 12.27 -8.19 5.38
N ASP A 53 12.09 -9.46 5.76
CA ASP A 53 12.69 -10.04 6.96
C ASP A 53 14.24 -10.11 6.85
N GLU A 54 14.77 -10.57 5.72
CA GLU A 54 16.22 -10.65 5.46
C GLU A 54 16.90 -9.28 5.52
N CYS A 55 16.23 -8.25 5.00
CA CYS A 55 16.73 -6.88 4.99
C CYS A 55 16.46 -6.13 6.31
N GLY A 56 15.71 -6.73 7.25
CA GLY A 56 15.29 -6.06 8.49
C GLY A 56 14.42 -4.83 8.23
N VAL A 57 13.65 -4.83 7.14
CA VAL A 57 12.73 -3.75 6.77
C VAL A 57 11.28 -4.19 6.97
N ILE A 58 10.34 -3.26 6.80
CA ILE A 58 8.94 -3.50 7.16
C ILE A 58 8.22 -4.22 6.02
N GLY A 59 7.67 -5.41 6.30
CA GLY A 59 6.77 -6.12 5.37
C GLY A 59 5.29 -5.81 5.60
N VAL A 60 4.54 -5.59 4.51
CA VAL A 60 3.07 -5.47 4.46
C VAL A 60 2.50 -6.57 3.57
N ASP A 61 1.95 -7.62 4.20
CA ASP A 61 1.34 -8.77 3.52
C ASP A 61 -0.14 -8.50 3.16
N LEU A 62 -0.36 -7.87 2.01
CA LEU A 62 -1.70 -7.64 1.48
C LEU A 62 -2.34 -8.92 0.94
N TRP A 63 -1.53 -9.85 0.42
CA TRP A 63 -2.02 -11.08 -0.18
C TRP A 63 -2.82 -11.89 0.84
N THR A 64 -2.24 -12.12 2.02
CA THR A 64 -2.92 -12.80 3.12
C THR A 64 -4.04 -11.93 3.70
N LYS A 65 -3.79 -10.64 3.91
CA LYS A 65 -4.74 -9.75 4.59
C LYS A 65 -6.07 -9.62 3.84
N MET A 66 -6.04 -9.40 2.53
CA MET A 66 -7.27 -9.23 1.74
C MET A 66 -8.10 -10.50 1.71
N GLN A 67 -7.46 -11.67 1.64
CA GLN A 67 -8.16 -12.97 1.63
C GLN A 67 -8.85 -13.33 2.95
N GLN A 68 -8.60 -12.57 4.04
CA GLN A 68 -9.36 -12.68 5.28
C GLN A 68 -10.73 -11.98 5.21
N CYS A 69 -10.96 -11.14 4.19
CA CYS A 69 -12.25 -10.53 3.95
C CYS A 69 -13.19 -11.52 3.26
N PRO A 70 -14.45 -11.68 3.72
CA PRO A 70 -15.43 -12.47 2.99
C PRO A 70 -15.65 -11.91 1.58
N ASN A 71 -15.63 -12.78 0.56
CA ASN A 71 -15.84 -12.41 -0.84
C ASN A 71 -14.84 -11.33 -1.33
N TRP A 72 -13.59 -11.42 -0.88
CA TRP A 72 -12.51 -10.48 -1.21
C TRP A 72 -12.34 -10.29 -2.72
N GLU A 73 -12.59 -11.32 -3.51
CA GLU A 73 -12.48 -11.33 -4.97
C GLU A 73 -13.29 -10.19 -5.59
N LYS A 74 -14.50 -9.94 -5.09
CA LYS A 74 -15.42 -8.92 -5.62
C LYS A 74 -15.53 -7.71 -4.72
N SER A 75 -15.28 -7.86 -3.42
CA SER A 75 -15.31 -6.73 -2.50
C SER A 75 -14.06 -5.89 -2.57
N CYS A 76 -12.89 -6.50 -2.79
CA CYS A 76 -11.59 -5.84 -2.78
C CYS A 76 -11.05 -5.54 -4.18
N LEU A 77 -11.49 -6.27 -5.22
CA LEU A 77 -11.02 -6.10 -6.61
C LEU A 77 -12.17 -5.73 -7.56
N SER A 78 -11.91 -4.82 -8.51
CA SER A 78 -12.91 -4.32 -9.46
C SER A 78 -12.98 -5.15 -10.75
N ASP A 79 -11.82 -5.59 -11.25
CA ASP A 79 -11.64 -6.29 -12.52
C ASP A 79 -10.75 -7.56 -12.37
N GLY A 80 -10.65 -8.04 -11.15
CA GLY A 80 -9.77 -9.13 -10.74
C GLY A 80 -8.31 -8.76 -10.54
N LEU A 81 -7.94 -7.48 -10.68
CA LEU A 81 -6.60 -6.97 -10.45
C LEU A 81 -6.58 -5.65 -9.67
N HIS A 82 -7.29 -4.63 -10.13
CA HIS A 82 -7.30 -3.31 -9.53
C HIS A 82 -8.18 -3.26 -8.29
N LEU A 83 -7.77 -2.47 -7.30
CA LEU A 83 -8.45 -2.38 -6.01
C LEU A 83 -9.73 -1.54 -6.10
N THR A 84 -10.79 -2.01 -5.45
CA THR A 84 -11.98 -1.19 -5.15
C THR A 84 -11.68 -0.17 -4.06
N PRO A 85 -12.62 0.75 -3.71
CA PRO A 85 -12.48 1.58 -2.51
C PRO A 85 -12.25 0.76 -1.23
N ASN A 86 -12.89 -0.39 -1.09
CA ASN A 86 -12.67 -1.28 0.06
C ASN A 86 -11.28 -1.93 0.03
N GLY A 87 -10.81 -2.37 -1.14
CA GLY A 87 -9.43 -2.86 -1.31
C GLY A 87 -8.40 -1.80 -0.93
N ASN A 88 -8.57 -0.57 -1.42
CA ASN A 88 -7.71 0.56 -1.08
C ASN A 88 -7.75 0.90 0.42
N LYS A 89 -8.91 0.79 1.06
CA LYS A 89 -9.03 0.99 2.51
C LYS A 89 -8.17 0.00 3.30
N ILE A 90 -8.13 -1.28 2.90
CA ILE A 90 -7.26 -2.28 3.55
C ILE A 90 -5.77 -1.89 3.40
N VAL A 91 -5.36 -1.44 2.21
CA VAL A 91 -3.99 -0.95 1.98
C VAL A 91 -3.67 0.20 2.92
N TYR A 92 -4.54 1.22 2.97
CA TYR A 92 -4.38 2.36 3.86
C TYR A 92 -4.23 1.93 5.32
N GLU A 93 -5.13 1.08 5.82
CA GLU A 93 -5.13 0.65 7.22
C GLU A 93 -3.85 -0.11 7.59
N GLU A 94 -3.39 -1.05 6.76
CA GLU A 94 -2.17 -1.80 7.07
C GLU A 94 -0.89 -0.95 6.91
N VAL A 95 -0.82 -0.06 5.91
CA VAL A 95 0.33 0.83 5.74
C VAL A 95 0.43 1.83 6.90
N ILE A 96 -0.65 2.52 7.24
CA ILE A 96 -0.66 3.51 8.33
C ILE A 96 -0.34 2.84 9.67
N LYS A 97 -0.91 1.66 9.92
CA LYS A 97 -0.60 0.88 11.12
C LYS A 97 0.89 0.54 11.24
N LYS A 98 1.58 0.25 10.13
CA LYS A 98 3.02 -0.02 10.14
C LYS A 98 3.84 1.26 10.32
N LEU A 99 3.52 2.33 9.58
CA LEU A 99 4.18 3.63 9.74
C LEU A 99 4.05 4.18 11.17
N THR A 100 2.87 4.07 11.75
CA THR A 100 2.60 4.54 13.13
C THR A 100 3.47 3.79 14.15
N LYS A 101 3.69 2.48 13.96
CA LYS A 101 4.57 1.69 14.84
C LYS A 101 6.03 2.14 14.79
N GLU A 102 6.47 2.68 13.66
CA GLU A 102 7.80 3.25 13.47
C GLU A 102 7.89 4.73 13.86
N GLY A 103 6.82 5.28 14.47
CA GLY A 103 6.78 6.68 14.91
C GLY A 103 6.42 7.69 13.82
N LEU A 104 6.10 7.25 12.59
CA LEU A 104 5.51 8.09 11.56
C LEU A 104 3.99 8.12 11.71
N ASN A 105 3.49 9.05 12.51
CA ASN A 105 2.08 9.32 12.72
C ASN A 105 1.71 10.70 12.16
N VAL A 106 0.57 10.80 11.47
CA VAL A 106 -0.01 12.07 10.98
C VAL A 106 -0.15 13.10 12.09
N GLU A 107 -0.49 12.68 13.31
CA GLU A 107 -0.65 13.58 14.45
C GLU A 107 0.68 14.13 14.99
N THR A 108 1.80 13.45 14.72
CA THR A 108 3.13 13.82 15.21
C THR A 108 4.05 14.37 14.13
N LEU A 109 3.66 14.24 12.86
CA LEU A 109 4.40 14.82 11.74
C LEU A 109 4.33 16.35 11.81
N SER A 110 5.51 16.98 11.84
CA SER A 110 5.62 18.43 11.74
C SER A 110 5.23 18.88 10.34
N ALA A 111 4.51 20.00 10.24
CA ALA A 111 4.31 20.66 8.97
C ALA A 111 5.66 21.17 8.43
N ASP A 112 5.88 21.02 7.13
CA ASP A 112 7.12 21.50 6.48
C ASP A 112 7.24 23.03 6.55
N LEU A 113 6.09 23.72 6.65
CA LEU A 113 5.99 25.16 6.72
C LEU A 113 4.98 25.57 7.82
N PRO A 114 5.05 26.82 8.30
CA PRO A 114 4.08 27.34 9.26
C PRO A 114 2.65 27.20 8.78
N LEU A 115 1.74 26.88 9.70
CA LEU A 115 0.32 26.87 9.39
C LEU A 115 -0.15 28.31 9.10
N LEU A 116 -1.13 28.47 8.20
CA LEU A 116 -1.67 29.80 7.88
C LEU A 116 -2.16 30.55 9.12
N SER A 117 -2.72 29.83 10.10
CA SER A 117 -3.15 30.38 11.38
C SER A 117 -2.01 30.88 12.27
N GLN A 118 -0.77 30.51 11.99
CA GLN A 118 0.44 30.93 12.69
C GLN A 118 1.15 32.10 12.01
N ILE A 119 0.69 32.53 10.83
CA ILE A 119 1.27 33.65 10.08
C ILE A 119 0.58 34.95 10.51
N ASP A 120 1.34 35.84 11.13
CA ASP A 120 0.88 37.21 11.41
C ASP A 120 0.76 37.98 10.08
N PRO A 121 -0.42 38.47 9.67
CA PRO A 121 -0.58 39.20 8.41
C PRO A 121 0.19 40.53 8.39
N CYS A 122 0.51 41.09 9.56
CA CYS A 122 1.30 42.32 9.68
C CYS A 122 2.82 42.05 9.70
N ASP A 123 3.23 40.82 9.98
CA ASP A 123 4.64 40.38 9.98
C ASP A 123 4.78 38.90 9.58
N PRO A 124 4.50 38.57 8.30
CA PRO A 124 4.38 37.17 7.87
C PRO A 124 5.71 36.42 7.87
N LEU A 125 6.84 37.13 7.70
CA LEU A 125 8.16 36.52 7.65
C LEU A 125 8.60 35.95 9.01
N LYS A 126 8.07 36.49 10.11
CA LYS A 126 8.39 36.01 11.46
C LYS A 126 8.07 34.52 11.66
N ALA A 127 7.03 34.02 11.00
CA ALA A 127 6.64 32.60 11.11
C ALA A 127 7.70 31.65 10.51
N PHE A 128 8.58 32.14 9.62
CA PHE A 128 9.58 31.34 8.90
C PHE A 128 11.01 31.48 9.49
N GLN A 129 11.19 32.11 10.65
CA GLN A 129 12.50 32.38 11.25
C GLN A 129 13.01 31.29 12.21
N ASN A 130 12.29 30.17 12.33
CA ASN A 130 12.66 29.03 13.17
C ASN A 130 13.40 27.95 12.37
#